data_AF-A0A963Q4H6-F1
#
_entry.id   AF-A0A963Q4H6-F1
#
_cell.length_a   1.000
_cell.length_b   1.000
_cell.length_c   1.000
_cell.angle_alpha   90.00
_cell.angle_beta   90.00
_cell.angle_gamma   90.00
#
_symmetry.space_group_name_H-M   'P 1'
#
loop_
_entity.id
_entity.type
_entity.pdbx_description
1 polymer ?
#
loop_
_entity_poly.entity_id
_entity_poly.type
_entity_poly.pdbx_seq_one_letter_code
_entity_poly.pdbx_strand_id
1 'polypeptide(L)'
;FTVRQAFIDDLTSQRQGERIRRLRRPLMVLHAPRDETVGIDNAGQIFQAAMHPKSFVALDGADHLLSRPDDAQFAADVIAAWAGRYLVAGPPAAEPPAAVPGPDQVEAALPDGAV
;
A
#
# COMPACT_ATOMS: atom_id res chain seq x y z
N PHE A 1 -5.28 -15.41 14.64
CA PHE A 1 -4.76 -15.67 13.27
C PHE A 1 -3.47 -16.48 13.40
N THR A 2 -3.25 -17.50 12.58
CA THR A 2 -2.08 -18.39 12.66
C THR A 2 -1.26 -18.31 11.38
N VAL A 3 -0.02 -17.85 11.47
CA VAL A 3 0.92 -17.81 10.34
C VAL A 3 1.69 -19.13 10.28
N ARG A 4 1.77 -19.73 9.08
CA ARG A 4 2.50 -20.99 8.86
C ARG A 4 3.99 -20.70 8.60
N GLN A 5 4.88 -21.56 9.11
CA GLN A 5 6.32 -21.45 8.87
C GLN A 5 6.66 -21.35 7.38
N ALA A 6 5.99 -22.16 6.54
CA ALA A 6 6.18 -22.15 5.09
C ALA A 6 5.94 -20.76 4.45
N PHE A 7 5.05 -19.93 5.01
CA PHE A 7 4.85 -18.56 4.53
C PHE A 7 6.06 -17.66 4.86
N ILE A 8 6.62 -17.80 6.05
CA ILE A 8 7.83 -17.07 6.46
C ILE A 8 9.04 -17.51 5.63
N ASP A 9 9.17 -18.82 5.39
CA ASP A 9 10.26 -19.38 4.59
C ASP A 9 10.21 -18.87 3.15
N ASP A 10 9.02 -18.83 2.55
CA ASP A 10 8.82 -18.28 1.20
C ASP A 10 9.20 -16.79 1.16
N LEU A 11 8.70 -15.97 2.10
CA LEU A 11 9.06 -14.54 2.19
C LEU A 11 10.57 -14.32 2.29
N THR A 12 11.25 -15.14 3.10
CA THR A 12 12.70 -15.06 3.32
C THR A 12 13.50 -15.45 2.07
N SER A 13 12.95 -16.34 1.24
CA SER A 13 13.58 -16.77 -0.01
C SER A 13 13.55 -15.71 -1.13
N GLN A 14 12.67 -14.70 -1.00
CA GLN A 14 12.50 -13.66 -2.01
C GLN A 14 13.67 -12.67 -2.01
N ARG A 15 14.46 -12.65 -3.08
CA ARG A 15 15.56 -11.69 -3.27
C ARG A 15 15.04 -10.30 -3.67
N GLN A 16 14.37 -9.60 -2.75
CA GLN A 16 13.66 -8.35 -3.04
C GLN A 16 14.58 -7.26 -3.62
N GLY A 17 15.80 -7.11 -3.10
CA GLY A 17 16.76 -6.13 -3.64
C GLY A 17 17.05 -6.33 -5.12
N GLU A 18 17.26 -7.57 -5.57
CA GLU A 18 17.46 -7.90 -6.99
C GLU A 18 16.22 -7.63 -7.84
N ARG A 19 15.03 -7.95 -7.31
CA ARG A 19 13.76 -7.69 -7.99
C ARG A 19 13.53 -6.20 -8.17
N ILE A 20 13.74 -5.41 -7.12
CA ILE A 20 13.63 -3.95 -7.14
C ILE A 20 14.64 -3.35 -8.14
N ARG A 21 15.89 -3.80 -8.13
CA ARG A 21 16.93 -3.33 -9.06
C ARG A 21 16.55 -3.56 -10.53
N ARG A 22 15.84 -4.65 -10.82
CA ARG A 22 15.41 -5.05 -12.17
C ARG A 22 14.01 -4.56 -12.54
N LEU A 23 13.34 -3.80 -11.68
CA LEU A 23 11.94 -3.39 -11.84
C LEU A 23 11.68 -2.61 -13.14
N ARG A 24 12.68 -1.83 -13.62
CA ARG A 24 12.59 -1.03 -14.87
C ARG A 24 11.32 -0.16 -14.95
N ARG A 25 10.89 0.37 -13.80
CA ARG A 25 9.76 1.29 -13.65
C ARG A 25 10.15 2.40 -12.67
N PRO A 26 9.55 3.60 -12.79
CA PRO A 26 9.63 4.62 -11.76
C PRO A 26 9.18 4.05 -10.41
N LEU A 27 9.91 4.38 -9.34
CA LEU A 27 9.57 3.96 -7.98
C LEU A 27 9.50 5.17 -7.05
N MET A 28 8.46 5.23 -6.23
CA MET A 28 8.35 6.17 -5.12
C MET A 28 8.21 5.39 -3.82
N VAL A 29 8.97 5.79 -2.82
CA VAL A 29 8.93 5.23 -1.46
C VAL A 29 8.43 6.32 -0.52
N LEU A 30 7.30 6.06 0.14
CA LEU A 30 6.80 6.89 1.24
C LEU A 30 7.07 6.13 2.54
N HIS A 31 7.65 6.78 3.54
CA HIS A 31 7.90 6.13 4.83
C HIS A 31 7.95 7.14 5.98
N ALA A 32 7.37 6.80 7.13
CA ALA A 32 7.45 7.64 8.31
C ALA A 32 8.79 7.40 9.04
N PRO A 33 9.63 8.43 9.29
CA PRO A 33 10.93 8.25 9.94
C PRO A 33 10.85 7.64 11.35
N ARG A 34 9.71 7.78 12.03
CA ARG A 34 9.44 7.28 13.38
C ARG A 34 8.46 6.10 13.40
N ASP A 35 8.30 5.39 12.29
CA ASP A 35 7.50 4.16 12.24
C ASP A 35 8.06 3.11 13.21
N GLU A 36 7.25 2.74 14.22
CA GLU A 36 7.62 1.80 15.28
C GLU A 36 7.42 0.33 14.87
N THR A 37 6.71 0.06 13.77
CA THR A 37 6.44 -1.30 13.27
C THR A 37 7.46 -1.71 12.22
N VAL A 38 7.76 -0.82 11.27
CA VAL A 38 8.78 -1.04 10.23
C VAL A 38 9.73 0.14 10.20
N GLY A 39 10.94 -0.05 10.72
CA GLY A 39 11.94 1.02 10.78
C GLY A 39 12.35 1.55 9.39
N ILE A 40 12.74 2.83 9.38
CA ILE A 40 13.13 3.62 8.19
C ILE A 40 14.21 2.97 7.31
N ASP A 41 15.06 2.14 7.90
CA ASP A 41 16.13 1.42 7.19
C ASP A 41 15.58 0.52 6.08
N ASN A 42 14.38 -0.05 6.24
CA ASN A 42 13.73 -0.84 5.18
C ASN A 42 13.47 0.01 3.94
N ALA A 43 12.93 1.21 4.13
CA ALA A 43 12.68 2.15 3.05
C ALA A 43 14.00 2.62 2.41
N GLY A 44 15.03 2.84 3.23
CA GLY A 44 16.38 3.12 2.78
C GLY A 44 16.96 2.02 1.88
N GLN A 45 16.83 0.75 2.28
CA GLN A 45 17.29 -0.40 1.48
C GLN A 45 16.55 -0.51 0.14
N ILE A 46 15.23 -0.31 0.12
CA ILE A 46 14.43 -0.29 -1.12
C ILE A 46 14.92 0.82 -2.04
N PHE A 47 15.07 2.04 -1.51
CA PHE A 47 15.51 3.19 -2.28
C PHE A 47 16.93 3.02 -2.84
N GLN A 48 17.85 2.45 -2.06
CA GLN A 48 19.21 2.15 -2.52
C GLN A 48 19.23 1.09 -3.63
N ALA A 49 18.42 0.03 -3.50
CA ALA A 49 18.33 -1.03 -4.51
C ALA A 49 17.74 -0.57 -5.85
N ALA A 50 16.82 0.41 -5.84
CA ALA A 50 16.13 0.88 -7.02
C ALA A 50 17.03 1.68 -7.99
N MET A 51 16.74 1.59 -9.29
CA MET A 51 17.34 2.41 -10.34
C MET A 51 16.49 3.67 -10.60
N HIS A 52 17.09 4.72 -11.15
CA HIS A 52 16.35 5.93 -11.52
C HIS A 52 15.36 5.68 -12.66
N PRO A 53 14.22 6.41 -12.69
CA PRO A 53 13.80 7.44 -11.74
C PRO A 53 13.25 6.85 -10.42
N LYS A 54 13.75 7.38 -9.30
CA LYS A 54 13.32 6.99 -7.94
C LYS A 54 13.14 8.21 -7.04
N SER A 55 12.12 8.16 -6.19
CA SER A 55 11.75 9.23 -5.27
C SER A 55 11.58 8.68 -3.85
N PHE A 56 11.90 9.51 -2.85
CA PHE A 56 11.68 9.22 -1.44
C PHE A 56 10.93 10.38 -0.80
N VAL A 57 9.88 10.08 -0.03
CA VAL A 57 9.10 11.07 0.71
C VAL A 57 8.98 10.61 2.16
N ALA A 58 9.42 11.46 3.08
CA ALA A 58 9.24 11.23 4.50
C ALA A 58 7.83 11.64 4.93
N LEU A 59 7.13 10.76 5.64
CA LEU A 59 5.84 11.03 6.27
C LEU A 59 6.08 11.40 7.74
N ASP A 60 6.62 12.59 8.00
CA ASP A 60 6.96 13.00 9.37
C ASP A 60 5.73 13.08 10.26
N GLY A 61 5.83 12.54 11.48
CA GLY A 61 4.74 12.50 12.44
C GLY A 61 3.62 11.49 12.16
N ALA A 62 3.64 10.79 11.03
CA ALA A 62 2.69 9.72 10.72
C ALA A 62 3.07 8.42 11.44
N ASP A 63 2.08 7.61 11.79
CA ASP A 63 2.28 6.24 12.27
C ASP A 63 2.25 5.23 11.10
N HIS A 64 2.52 3.96 11.42
CA HIS A 64 2.57 2.88 10.43
C HIS A 64 1.26 2.70 9.63
N LEU A 65 0.13 3.02 10.24
CA LEU A 65 -1.21 2.78 9.69
C LEU A 65 -1.84 4.02 9.06
N LEU A 66 -1.16 5.16 9.09
CA LEU A 66 -1.71 6.47 8.72
C LEU A 66 -3.01 6.76 9.48
N SER A 67 -3.04 6.51 10.79
CA SER A 67 -4.27 6.59 11.60
C SER A 67 -4.88 8.00 11.65
N ARG A 68 -4.09 9.04 11.37
CA ARG A 68 -4.56 10.43 11.28
C ARG A 68 -4.99 10.74 9.86
N PRO A 69 -6.24 11.21 9.63
CA PRO A 69 -6.75 11.51 8.29
C PRO A 69 -5.87 12.48 7.49
N ASP A 70 -5.27 13.47 8.15
CA ASP A 70 -4.40 14.45 7.50
C ASP A 70 -3.14 13.82 6.89
N ASP A 71 -2.54 12.85 7.58
CA ASP A 71 -1.34 12.14 7.11
C ASP A 71 -1.69 11.23 5.92
N ALA A 72 -2.85 10.58 5.96
CA ALA A 72 -3.39 9.79 4.85
C ALA A 72 -3.70 10.66 3.63
N GLN A 73 -4.33 11.82 3.83
CA GLN A 73 -4.63 12.76 2.75
C GLN A 73 -3.35 13.28 2.10
N PHE A 74 -2.36 13.67 2.91
CA PHE A 74 -1.06 14.10 2.39
C PHE A 74 -0.39 13.02 1.55
N ALA A 75 -0.37 11.77 2.03
CA ALA A 75 0.18 10.65 1.28
C ALA A 75 -0.56 10.45 -0.06
N ALA A 76 -1.89 10.53 -0.06
CA ALA A 76 -2.71 10.40 -1.26
C ALA A 76 -2.41 11.50 -2.30
N ASP A 77 -2.33 12.76 -1.86
CA ASP A 77 -2.04 13.90 -2.74
C ASP A 77 -0.65 13.78 -3.39
N VAL A 78 0.35 13.37 -2.61
CA VAL A 78 1.71 13.13 -3.11
C VAL A 78 1.74 11.99 -4.12
N ILE A 79 1.06 10.87 -3.84
CA ILE A 79 0.97 9.73 -4.76
C ILE A 79 0.30 10.15 -6.06
N ALA A 80 -0.83 10.85 -5.98
CA ALA A 80 -1.58 11.30 -7.16
C ALA A 80 -0.75 12.23 -8.05
N ALA A 81 -0.10 13.23 -7.44
CA ALA A 81 0.76 14.17 -8.15
C ALA A 81 1.97 13.47 -8.81
N TRP A 82 2.63 12.56 -8.10
CA TRP A 82 3.78 11.82 -8.64
C TRP A 82 3.38 10.86 -9.75
N ALA A 83 2.30 10.10 -9.55
CA ALA A 83 1.81 9.12 -10.51
C ALA A 83 1.32 9.80 -11.80
N GLY A 84 0.76 11.01 -11.71
CA GLY A 84 0.32 11.79 -12.88
C GLY A 84 1.41 12.06 -13.91
N ARG A 85 2.71 12.01 -13.53
CA ARG A 85 3.83 12.10 -14.47
C ARG A 85 3.98 10.86 -15.36
N TYR A 86 3.55 9.70 -14.89
CA TYR A 86 3.83 8.40 -15.52
C TYR A 86 2.58 7.71 -16.04
N LEU A 87 1.42 8.02 -15.46
CA LEU A 87 0.14 7.53 -15.93
C LEU A 87 -0.31 8.42 -17.09
N VAL A 88 -0.23 7.89 -18.31
CA VAL A 88 -0.94 8.47 -19.45
C VAL A 88 -2.42 8.24 -19.19
N ALA A 89 -3.25 9.29 -19.30
CA ALA A 89 -4.69 9.18 -19.09
C ALA A 89 -5.29 8.11 -20.03
N GLY A 90 -5.58 6.94 -19.47
CA GLY A 90 -6.54 6.00 -20.05
C GLY A 90 -7.96 6.56 -19.89
N PRO A 91 -8.97 5.92 -20.49
CA PRO A 91 -10.37 6.32 -20.29
C PRO A 91 -10.67 6.43 -18.79
N PRO A 92 -11.53 7.38 -18.38
CA PRO A 92 -11.82 7.63 -16.97
C PRO A 92 -12.16 6.31 -16.28
N ALA A 93 -11.55 6.09 -15.11
CA ALA A 93 -11.87 4.95 -14.29
C ALA A 93 -13.39 4.92 -14.07
N ALA A 94 -14.00 3.75 -14.25
CA ALA A 94 -15.39 3.53 -13.85
C ALA A 94 -15.55 4.00 -12.40
N GLU A 95 -16.70 4.62 -12.09
CA GLU A 95 -17.00 5.07 -10.73
C GLU A 95 -16.63 3.98 -9.73
N PRO A 96 -15.95 4.34 -8.61
CA PRO A 96 -15.61 3.36 -7.60
C PRO A 96 -16.89 2.62 -7.21
N PRO A 97 -16.87 1.26 -7.15
CA PRO A 97 -18.05 0.52 -6.75
C PRO A 97 -18.52 1.09 -5.42
N ALA A 98 -19.83 1.34 -5.32
CA ALA A 98 -20.47 1.82 -4.11
C ALA A 98 -19.90 1.04 -2.91
N ALA A 99 -19.49 1.79 -1.87
CA ALA A 99 -18.82 1.25 -0.70
C ALA A 99 -19.44 -0.10 -0.30
N VAL A 100 -18.62 -1.15 -0.29
CA VAL A 100 -19.06 -2.47 0.16
C VAL A 100 -19.58 -2.27 1.59
N PRO A 101 -20.87 -2.52 1.87
CA PRO A 101 -21.40 -2.31 3.20
C PRO A 101 -20.64 -3.19 4.19
N GLY A 102 -20.31 -2.62 5.36
CA GLY A 102 -19.58 -3.32 6.40
C GLY A 102 -20.30 -4.60 6.87
N PRO A 103 -19.58 -5.52 7.54
CA PRO A 103 -20.09 -6.84 7.93
C PRO A 103 -21.36 -6.80 8.81
N ASP A 104 -21.73 -5.63 9.32
CA ASP A 104 -22.86 -5.41 10.21
C ASP A 104 -24.19 -5.15 9.47
N GLN A 105 -24.20 -5.20 8.13
CA GLN A 105 -25.36 -4.86 7.28
C GLN A 105 -25.99 -6.07 6.56
N VAL A 106 -25.59 -7.30 6.88
CA VAL A 106 -26.29 -8.52 6.42
C VAL A 106 -27.38 -8.88 7.43
N GLU A 107 -28.55 -8.26 7.28
CA GLU A 107 -29.76 -8.73 7.97
C GLU A 107 -30.20 -10.06 7.33
N ALA A 108 -30.23 -11.10 8.14
CA ALA A 108 -30.59 -12.45 7.73
C ALA A 108 -32.04 -12.50 7.24
N ALA A 109 -32.24 -12.52 5.92
CA ALA A 109 -33.49 -12.94 5.34
C ALA A 109 -33.66 -14.45 5.57
N LEU A 110 -34.32 -14.82 6.67
CA LEU A 110 -34.91 -16.15 6.84
C LEU A 110 -36.12 -16.24 5.89
N PRO A 111 -36.24 -17.31 5.06
CA PRO A 111 -37.46 -17.53 4.31
C PRO A 111 -38.58 -18.00 5.25
N ASP A 112 -39.63 -17.18 5.36
CA ASP A 112 -40.90 -17.57 5.97
C ASP A 112 -41.60 -18.63 5.11
N GLY A 113 -42.04 -19.71 5.75
CA GLY A 113 -43.17 -20.51 5.30
C GLY A 113 -42.87 -21.72 4.41
N ALA A 114 -42.74 -22.89 5.04
CA ALA A 114 -43.23 -24.15 4.47
C ALA A 114 -43.87 -24.97 5.59
N VAL A 115 -45.20 -25.03 5.58
CA VAL A 115 -46.01 -26.08 6.20
C VAL A 115 -46.19 -27.18 5.18
#